data_AF-A0A0N1H186-F1
#
_entry.id   AF-A0A0N1H186-F1
#
_cell.length_a   1.000
_cell.length_b   1.000
_cell.length_c   1.000
_cell.angle_alpha   90.00
_cell.angle_beta   90.00
_cell.angle_gamma   90.00
#
_symmetry.space_group_name_H-M   'P 1'
#
loop_
_entity.id
_entity.type
_entity.pdbx_description
1 polymer ?
#
loop_
_entity_poly.entity_id
_entity_poly.type
_entity_poly.pdbx_seq_one_letter_code
_entity_poly.pdbx_strand_id
1 'polypeptide(L)'
;MERTPANERQHLFLELEDEVNKDYASIVINAWAMVENAKDRKVSGPKLKSLNAECAGMEKAALLVIRNHEYLEPGLTPEKRLRVDKERYLRAREKDKADEQL
;
A
#
# COMPACT_ATOMS: atom_id res chain seq x y z
N MET A 1 8.50 -29.46 -6.70
CA MET A 1 8.45 -28.13 -7.33
C MET A 1 8.23 -27.16 -6.20
N GLU A 2 9.25 -26.41 -5.80
CA GLU A 2 9.08 -25.33 -4.83
C GLU A 2 8.21 -24.26 -5.49
N ARG A 3 6.97 -24.10 -5.03
CA ARG A 3 6.18 -22.93 -5.38
C ARG A 3 6.82 -21.77 -4.65
N THR A 4 7.50 -20.89 -5.39
CA THR A 4 7.86 -19.58 -4.87
C THR A 4 6.54 -18.90 -4.47
N PRO A 5 6.36 -18.45 -3.22
CA PRO A 5 5.15 -17.75 -2.82
C PRO A 5 4.94 -16.58 -3.79
N ALA A 6 3.72 -16.38 -4.28
CA ALA A 6 3.45 -15.22 -5.11
C ALA A 6 3.63 -13.98 -4.22
N ASN A 7 4.65 -13.16 -4.51
CA ASN A 7 4.87 -11.90 -3.79
C ASN A 7 3.99 -10.83 -4.45
N GLU A 8 2.69 -10.94 -4.26
CA GLU A 8 1.68 -10.09 -4.90
C GLU A 8 1.87 -8.63 -4.50
N ARG A 9 2.38 -8.36 -3.28
CA ARG A 9 2.78 -7.00 -2.90
C ARG A 9 3.97 -6.48 -3.69
N GLN A 10 4.93 -7.33 -4.07
CA GLN A 10 6.04 -6.94 -4.95
C GLN A 10 5.57 -6.73 -6.39
N HIS A 11 4.63 -7.53 -6.89
CA HIS A 11 4.01 -7.27 -8.18
C HIS A 11 3.27 -5.93 -8.19
N LEU A 12 2.46 -5.66 -7.16
CA LEU A 12 1.78 -4.37 -7.01
C LEU A 12 2.78 -3.20 -6.94
N PHE A 13 3.91 -3.37 -6.25
CA PHE A 13 4.94 -2.32 -6.21
C PHE A 13 5.41 -1.93 -7.62
N LEU A 14 5.71 -2.92 -8.46
CA LEU A 14 6.18 -2.68 -9.83
C LEU A 14 5.09 -2.03 -10.69
N GLU A 15 3.84 -2.46 -10.56
CA GLU A 15 2.70 -1.82 -11.24
C GLU A 15 2.56 -0.34 -10.85
N LEU A 16 2.64 -0.02 -9.56
CA LEU A 16 2.51 1.37 -9.08
C LEU A 16 3.73 2.23 -9.43
N GLU A 17 4.91 1.62 -9.54
CA GLU A 17 6.13 2.29 -10.00
C GLU A 17 6.00 2.72 -11.47
N ASP A 18 5.48 1.83 -12.32
CA ASP A 18 5.22 2.11 -13.74
C ASP A 18 4.05 3.09 -13.95
N GLU A 19 2.98 2.96 -13.15
CA GLU A 19 1.77 3.79 -13.28
C GLU A 19 1.94 5.21 -12.73
N VAL A 20 2.80 5.42 -11.72
CA VAL A 20 3.00 6.73 -11.06
C VAL A 20 4.48 7.04 -10.87
N ASN A 21 5.14 6.36 -9.94
CA ASN A 21 6.59 6.37 -9.73
C ASN A 21 6.93 5.54 -8.49
N LYS A 22 8.23 5.32 -8.31
CA LYS A 22 8.80 4.58 -7.19
C LYS A 22 8.47 5.16 -5.81
N ASP A 23 8.42 6.48 -5.67
CA ASP A 23 8.15 7.13 -4.38
C ASP A 23 6.71 6.85 -3.94
N TYR A 24 5.77 6.98 -4.88
CA TYR A 24 4.37 6.64 -4.66
C TYR A 24 4.19 5.16 -4.31
N ALA A 25 4.77 4.25 -5.09
CA ALA A 25 4.71 2.81 -4.85
C ALA A 25 5.25 2.45 -3.45
N SER A 26 6.40 3.02 -3.09
CA SER A 26 7.01 2.82 -1.76
C SER A 26 6.12 3.32 -0.63
N ILE A 27 5.53 4.50 -0.79
CA ILE A 27 4.63 5.08 0.21
C ILE A 27 3.40 4.19 0.41
N VAL A 28 2.74 3.80 -0.68
CA VAL A 28 1.58 2.90 -0.68
C VAL A 28 1.88 1.62 0.06
N ILE A 29 2.92 0.89 -0.35
CA ILE A 29 3.24 -0.42 0.25
C ILE A 29 3.59 -0.28 1.74
N ASN A 30 4.39 0.72 2.10
CA ASN A 30 4.93 0.85 3.46
C ASN A 30 3.90 1.40 4.46
N ALA A 31 3.11 2.40 4.07
CA ALA A 31 2.16 3.08 4.97
C ALA A 31 1.17 2.07 5.57
N TRP A 32 0.59 1.23 4.72
CA TRP A 32 -0.38 0.24 5.17
C TRP A 32 0.26 -1.01 5.77
N ALA A 33 1.43 -1.44 5.27
CA ALA A 33 2.17 -2.54 5.90
C ALA A 33 2.47 -2.27 7.36
N MET A 34 2.87 -1.04 7.70
CA MET A 34 3.11 -0.64 9.09
C MET A 34 1.90 -0.87 9.99
N VAL A 35 0.71 -0.43 9.57
CA VAL A 35 -0.53 -0.56 10.35
C VAL A 35 -1.01 -2.01 10.40
N GLU A 36 -1.02 -2.69 9.26
CA GLU A 36 -1.51 -4.05 9.14
C GLU A 36 -0.61 -5.07 9.87
N ASN A 37 0.71 -4.91 9.80
CA ASN A 37 1.65 -5.72 10.58
C ASN A 37 1.50 -5.47 12.08
N ALA A 38 1.19 -4.23 12.49
CA ALA A 38 0.94 -3.93 13.89
C ALA A 38 -0.35 -4.60 14.39
N LYS A 39 -1.41 -4.63 13.58
CA LYS A 39 -2.65 -5.36 13.88
C LYS A 39 -2.41 -6.86 14.01
N ASP A 40 -1.65 -7.46 13.10
CA ASP A 40 -1.29 -8.89 13.18
C ASP A 40 -0.55 -9.24 14.47
N ARG A 41 0.35 -8.35 14.90
CA ARG A 41 1.11 -8.46 16.16
C ARG A 41 0.29 -8.08 17.39
N LYS A 42 -1.01 -7.82 17.24
CA LYS A 42 -1.94 -7.41 18.30
C LYS A 42 -1.48 -6.15 19.03
N VAL A 43 -0.73 -5.28 18.36
CA VAL A 43 -0.35 -3.96 18.90
C VAL A 43 -1.61 -3.11 19.01
N SER A 44 -1.84 -2.53 20.18
CA SER A 44 -3.04 -1.75 20.46
C SER A 44 -2.71 -0.47 21.25
N GLY A 45 -3.73 0.34 21.52
CA GLY A 45 -3.60 1.52 22.37
C GLY A 45 -2.76 2.65 21.74
N PRO A 46 -1.96 3.37 22.54
CA PRO A 46 -1.21 4.54 22.07
C PRO A 46 -0.27 4.26 20.90
N LYS A 47 0.36 3.08 20.86
CA LYS A 47 1.29 2.70 19.79
C LYS A 47 0.57 2.54 18.45
N LEU A 48 -0.59 1.87 18.44
CA LEU A 48 -1.40 1.75 17.22
C LEU A 48 -1.92 3.13 16.76
N LYS A 49 -2.28 4.03 17.68
CA LYS A 49 -2.66 5.40 17.33
C LYS A 49 -1.52 6.15 16.64
N SER A 50 -0.29 6.03 17.14
CA SER A 50 0.91 6.64 16.54
C SER A 50 1.15 6.13 15.12
N LEU A 51 1.06 4.82 14.90
CA LEU A 51 1.25 4.23 13.56
C LEU A 51 0.16 4.66 12.58
N ASN A 52 -1.09 4.81 13.05
CA ASN A 52 -2.16 5.35 12.20
C ASN A 52 -1.91 6.82 11.83
N ALA A 53 -1.38 7.63 12.75
CA ALA A 53 -1.04 9.02 12.46
C ALA A 53 0.12 9.12 11.45
N GLU A 54 1.12 8.27 11.59
CA GLU A 54 2.24 8.16 10.64
C GLU A 54 1.76 7.69 9.26
N CYS A 55 0.92 6.65 9.21
CA CYS A 55 0.28 6.18 7.99
C CYS A 55 -0.51 7.30 7.29
N ALA A 56 -1.28 8.09 8.05
CA ALA A 56 -2.01 9.23 7.50
C ALA A 56 -1.08 10.33 6.96
N GLY A 57 0.10 10.53 7.57
CA GLY A 57 1.14 11.42 7.06
C GLY A 57 1.71 10.92 5.73
N MET A 58 1.97 9.62 5.62
CA MET A 58 2.43 8.99 4.38
C MET A 58 1.36 9.03 3.28
N GLU A 59 0.09 8.76 3.60
CA GLU A 59 -1.04 8.91 2.67
C GLU A 59 -1.12 10.35 2.12
N LYS A 60 -0.85 11.38 2.93
CA LYS A 60 -0.76 12.78 2.46
C LYS A 60 0.42 13.01 1.52
N ALA A 61 1.57 12.40 1.77
CA ALA A 61 2.74 12.49 0.89
C ALA A 61 2.44 11.85 -0.48
N ALA A 62 1.82 10.67 -0.50
CA ALA A 62 1.29 10.05 -1.71
C ALA A 62 0.30 10.98 -2.45
N LEU A 63 -0.56 11.65 -1.69
CA LEU A 63 -1.35 12.84 -2.07
C LEU A 63 -0.63 13.76 -3.06
N LEU A 64 0.48 14.28 -2.57
CA LEU A 64 1.30 15.27 -3.26
C LEU A 64 1.99 14.67 -4.50
N VAL A 65 2.49 13.44 -4.39
CA VAL A 65 3.14 12.74 -5.51
C VAL A 65 2.16 12.55 -6.66
N ILE A 66 0.96 12.03 -6.38
CA ILE A 66 -0.07 11.83 -7.41
C ILE A 66 -0.49 13.16 -8.05
N ARG A 67 -0.68 14.22 -7.25
CA ARG A 67 -1.09 15.54 -7.76
C ARG A 67 -0.07 16.17 -8.70
N ASN A 68 1.21 15.87 -8.49
CA ASN A 68 2.31 16.34 -9.33
C ASN A 68 2.58 15.40 -10.52
N HIS A 69 1.89 14.26 -10.59
CA HIS A 69 2.02 13.33 -11.72
C HIS A 69 1.18 13.85 -12.90
N GLU A 70 1.80 13.96 -14.08
CA GLU A 70 1.19 14.58 -15.26
C GLU A 70 0.01 13.79 -15.84
N TYR A 71 -0.09 12.50 -15.51
CA TYR A 71 -1.08 11.59 -16.08
C TYR A 71 -1.89 10.92 -14.99
N LEU A 72 -3.08 11.47 -14.73
CA LEU A 72 -4.16 10.75 -14.06
C LEU A 72 -5.25 10.48 -15.09
N GLU A 73 -5.82 9.27 -15.05
CA GLU A 73 -6.94 8.94 -15.91
C GLU A 73 -8.10 9.94 -15.74
N PRO A 74 -8.80 10.33 -16.81
CA PRO A 74 -9.96 11.21 -16.72
C PRO A 74 -11.00 10.67 -15.72
N GLY A 75 -11.34 11.47 -14.70
CA GLY A 75 -12.30 11.08 -13.66
C GLY A 75 -11.70 10.31 -12.47
N LEU A 76 -10.37 10.15 -12.42
CA LEU A 76 -9.65 9.61 -11.28
C LEU A 76 -8.96 10.72 -10.49
N THR A 77 -9.57 11.14 -9.38
CA THR A 77 -8.92 12.10 -8.47
C THR A 77 -7.79 11.43 -7.70
N PRO A 78 -6.77 12.17 -7.23
CA PRO A 78 -5.71 11.63 -6.38
C PRO A 78 -6.24 10.82 -5.19
N GLU A 79 -7.31 11.29 -4.53
CA GLU A 79 -7.93 10.64 -3.39
C GLU A 79 -8.60 9.31 -3.80
N LYS A 80 -9.28 9.31 -4.95
CA LYS A 80 -9.89 8.09 -5.50
C LYS A 80 -8.83 7.07 -5.90
N ARG A 81 -7.74 7.53 -6.52
CA ARG A 81 -6.57 6.70 -6.87
C ARG A 81 -5.97 6.03 -5.65
N LEU A 82 -5.64 6.82 -4.62
CA LEU A 82 -5.07 6.30 -3.39
C LEU A 82 -5.97 5.27 -2.71
N ARG A 83 -7.29 5.47 -2.72
CA ARG A 83 -8.25 4.49 -2.20
C ARG A 83 -8.24 3.19 -3.00
N VAL A 84 -8.20 3.26 -4.33
CA VAL A 84 -8.12 2.07 -5.18
C VAL A 84 -6.83 1.30 -4.93
N ASP A 85 -5.70 1.99 -4.83
CA ASP A 85 -4.41 1.35 -4.60
C ASP A 85 -4.29 0.77 -3.18
N LYS A 86 -4.99 1.35 -2.20
CA LYS A 86 -5.16 0.75 -0.87
C LYS A 86 -5.91 -0.57 -0.93
N GLU A 87 -6.99 -0.65 -1.71
CA GLU A 87 -7.74 -1.89 -1.90
C GLU A 87 -6.90 -2.95 -2.62
N ARG A 88 -6.13 -2.55 -3.66
CA ARG A 88 -5.16 -3.42 -4.33
C ARG A 88 -4.14 -3.96 -3.33
N TYR A 89 -3.58 -3.10 -2.48
CA TYR A 89 -2.62 -3.50 -1.44
C TYR A 89 -3.22 -4.53 -0.47
N LEU A 90 -4.44 -4.30 0.03
CA LEU A 90 -5.08 -5.24 0.97
C LEU A 90 -5.30 -6.61 0.33
N ARG A 91 -5.75 -6.65 -0.94
CA ARG A 91 -5.92 -7.90 -1.69
C ARG A 91 -4.58 -8.61 -1.91
N ALA A 92 -3.55 -7.88 -2.32
CA ALA A 92 -2.21 -8.42 -2.51
C ALA A 92 -1.68 -9.05 -1.21
N ARG A 93 -1.85 -8.36 -0.08
CA ARG A 93 -1.47 -8.87 1.23
C ARG A 93 -2.26 -10.12 1.65
N GLU A 94 -3.56 -10.17 1.38
CA GLU A 94 -4.39 -11.34 1.69
C GLU A 94 -3.94 -12.57 0.90
N LYS A 95 -3.57 -12.39 -0.36
CA LYS A 95 -2.98 -13.46 -1.18
C LYS A 95 -1.62 -13.92 -0.64
N ASP A 96 -0.70 -12.99 -0.36
CA ASP A 96 0.61 -13.33 0.24
C ASP A 96 0.42 -14.19 1.51
N LYS A 97 -0.53 -13.82 2.37
CA LYS A 97 -0.84 -14.56 3.61
C LYS A 97 -1.46 -15.93 3.36
N ALA A 98 -2.24 -16.09 2.30
CA ALA A 98 -2.84 -17.37 1.95
C ALA A 98 -1.76 -18.33 1.43
N ASP A 99 -0.82 -17.82 0.63
CA ASP A 99 0.32 -18.58 0.10
C ASP A 99 1.30 -18.99 1.21
N GLU A 100 1.51 -18.15 2.23
CA GLU A 100 2.35 -18.49 3.40
C GLU A 100 1.76 -19.59 4.30
N GLN A 101 0.46 -19.90 4.17
CA GLN A 101 -0.23 -20.91 4.99
C GLN A 101 -0.41 -22.28 4.30
N LEU A 102 0.03 -22.41 3.05
CA LEU A 102 -0.05 -23.61 2.21
C LEU A 102 1.26 -24.40 2.19
#